data_AF-A0A841LI41-F1
#
_entry.id   AF-A0A841LI41-F1
#
_cell.length_a   1.000
_cell.length_b   1.000
_cell.length_c   1.000
_cell.angle_alpha   90.00
_cell.angle_beta   90.00
_cell.angle_gamma   90.00
#
_symmetry.space_group_name_H-M   'P 1'
#
loop_
_entity.id
_entity.type
_entity.pdbx_description
1 polymer ?
#
loop_
_entity_poly.entity_id
_entity_poly.type
_entity_poly.pdbx_seq_one_letter_code
_entity_poly.pdbx_strand_id
1 'polypeptide(L)' 'MSKTTNKYAPEVRERAVRMVLDHGSRWAAVVSISAKIGCAAQTLHEWVKKAEVDAGGRAGVPTE' A
#
# COMPACT_ATOMS: atom_id res chain seq x y z
N MET A 1 3.93 -3.39 -24.25
CA MET A 1 3.27 -3.49 -22.93
C MET A 1 3.73 -2.31 -22.10
N SER A 2 2.93 -1.24 -22.06
CA SER A 2 3.30 0.02 -21.40
C SER A 2 3.47 -0.22 -19.90
N LYS A 3 4.72 -0.31 -19.45
CA LYS A 3 5.09 -0.45 -18.04
C LYS A 3 4.60 0.82 -17.37
N THR A 4 3.41 0.77 -16.76
CA THR A 4 2.87 1.86 -15.96
C THR A 4 3.92 2.16 -14.91
N THR A 5 4.63 3.27 -15.11
CA THR A 5 5.67 3.77 -14.23
C THR A 5 5.02 3.92 -12.86
N ASN A 6 5.15 2.94 -11.96
CA ASN A 6 4.82 3.27 -10.60
C ASN A 6 5.86 4.20 -10.02
N LYS A 7 5.45 5.46 -10.03
CA LYS A 7 6.10 6.65 -9.48
C LYS A 7 6.50 6.50 -8.01
N TYR A 8 6.10 5.43 -7.34
CA TYR A 8 6.45 5.11 -5.95
C TYR A 8 7.31 3.85 -5.95
N ALA A 9 8.49 3.95 -5.32
CA ALA A 9 9.37 2.81 -5.09
C ALA A 9 8.65 1.74 -4.22
N PRO A 10 8.95 0.43 -4.41
CA PRO A 10 8.36 -0.64 -3.63
C PRO A 10 8.55 -0.42 -2.11
N GLU A 11 9.73 0.04 -1.70
CA GLU A 11 10.05 0.34 -0.30
C GLU A 11 9.10 1.40 0.31
N VAL A 12 8.69 2.41 -0.49
CA VAL A 12 7.74 3.43 -0.05
C VAL A 12 6.36 2.82 0.16
N ARG A 13 5.95 1.89 -0.70
CA ARG A 13 4.66 1.20 -0.61
C ARG A 13 4.60 0.32 0.61
N GLU A 14 5.62 -0.52 0.81
CA GLU A 14 5.69 -1.44 1.95
C GLU A 14 5.72 -0.67 3.26
N ARG A 15 6.50 0.41 3.34
CA ARG A 15 6.52 1.30 4.50
C ARG A 15 5.16 1.92 4.77
N ALA A 16 4.49 2.44 3.73
CA ALA A 16 3.18 3.06 3.86
C ALA A 16 2.12 2.07 4.37
N VAL A 17 2.11 0.87 3.79
CA VAL A 17 1.22 -0.22 4.19
C VAL A 17 1.47 -0.64 5.63
N ARG A 18 2.74 -0.86 6.01
CA ARG A 18 3.09 -1.24 7.38
C ARG A 18 2.67 -0.18 8.40
N MET A 19 2.80 1.10 8.07
CA MET A 19 2.34 2.19 8.93
C MET A 19 0.80 2.25 9.07
N VAL A 20 0.05 1.85 8.04
CA VAL A 20 -1.42 1.74 8.12
C VAL A 20 -1.83 0.55 8.99
N LEU A 21 -1.16 -0.59 8.84
CA LEU A 21 -1.46 -1.82 9.59
C LEU A 21 -1.14 -1.70 11.09
N ASP A 22 -0.18 -0.83 11.45
CA ASP A 22 0.18 -0.52 12.84
C ASP A 22 -0.90 0.32 13.57
N HIS A 23 -1.76 1.02 12.81
CA HIS A 23 -2.82 1.85 13.39
C HIS A 23 -4.13 1.09 13.61
N GLY A 24 -4.76 1.31 14.77
CA GLY A 24 -6.09 0.76 15.07
C GLY A 24 -7.24 1.32 14.21
N SER A 25 -7.04 2.48 13.57
CA SER A 25 -8.05 3.12 12.69
C SER A 25 -7.57 3.17 11.24
N ARG A 26 -7.93 2.15 10.46
CA ARG A 26 -7.51 1.97 9.06
C ARG A 26 -7.71 3.22 8.18
N TRP A 27 -8.92 3.79 8.17
CA TRP A 27 -9.22 4.91 7.28
C TRP A 27 -8.50 6.21 7.67
N ALA A 28 -8.42 6.50 8.97
CA ALA A 28 -7.68 7.67 9.47
C ALA A 28 -6.18 7.58 9.16
N ALA A 29 -5.60 6.38 9.33
CA ALA A 29 -4.21 6.13 9.00
C ALA A 29 -3.94 6.27 7.50
N VAL A 30 -4.81 5.71 6.65
CA VAL A 30 -4.71 5.86 5.19
C VAL A 30 -4.72 7.33 4.78
N VAL A 31 -5.66 8.14 5.27
CA VAL A 31 -5.72 9.57 4.92
C VAL A 31 -4.44 10.29 5.38
N SER A 32 -4.02 10.09 6.62
CA SER A 32 -2.83 10.75 7.18
C SER A 32 -1.53 10.35 6.47
N ILE A 33 -1.33 9.06 6.19
CA ILE A 33 -0.13 8.54 5.53
C ILE A 33 -0.11 8.90 4.04
N SER A 34 -1.27 8.90 3.38
CA SER A 34 -1.38 9.33 1.98
C SER A 34 -0.96 10.79 1.79
N ALA A 35 -1.36 11.67 2.73
CA ALA A 35 -0.91 13.07 2.75
C ALA A 35 0.60 13.21 3.00
N LYS A 36 1.18 12.37 3.88
CA LYS A 36 2.63 12.38 4.17
C LYS A 36 3.49 11.95 2.99
N ILE A 37 3.02 11.01 2.17
CA ILE A 37 3.74 10.46 1.01
C ILE A 37 3.43 11.23 -0.27
N GLY A 38 2.37 12.05 -0.27
CA GLY A 38 1.86 12.69 -1.49
C GLY A 38 1.25 11.66 -2.45
N CYS A 39 0.54 10.68 -1.90
CA CYS A 39 -0.19 9.65 -2.66
C CYS A 39 -1.69 9.83 -2.45
N ALA A 40 -2.51 9.36 -3.39
CA ALA A 40 -3.96 9.37 -3.18
C ALA A 40 -4.34 8.34 -2.10
N ALA A 41 -5.25 8.70 -1.20
CA ALA A 41 -5.76 7.81 -0.16
C ALA A 41 -6.29 6.48 -0.74
N GLN A 42 -7.00 6.54 -1.88
CA GLN A 42 -7.44 5.35 -2.62
C GLN A 42 -6.28 4.45 -3.06
N THR A 43 -5.18 5.01 -3.53
CA THR A 43 -4.00 4.24 -3.95
C THR A 43 -3.36 3.53 -2.76
N LEU A 44 -3.22 4.20 -1.63
CA LEU A 44 -2.69 3.60 -0.41
C LEU A 44 -3.61 2.49 0.12
N HIS A 45 -4.92 2.68 0.04
CA HIS A 45 -5.90 1.66 0.42
C HIS A 45 -5.77 0.39 -0.44
N GLU A 46 -5.58 0.53 -1.75
CA GLU A 46 -5.36 -0.61 -2.65
C GLU A 46 -4.04 -1.34 -2.35
N TRP A 47 -2.99 -0.63 -1.93
CA TRP A 47 -1.74 -1.28 -1.50
C TRP A 47 -1.93 -2.10 -0.23
N VAL A 48 -2.67 -1.58 0.75
CA VAL A 48 -2.98 -2.31 1.99
C VAL A 48 -3.75 -3.59 1.67
N LYS A 49 -4.79 -3.49 0.83
CA LYS A 49 -5.58 -4.64 0.39
C LYS A 49 -4.72 -5.67 -0.35
N LYS A 50 -3.79 -5.23 -1.21
CA LYS A 50 -2.86 -6.12 -1.91
C LYS A 50 -1.88 -6.80 -0.94
N ALA A 51 -1.41 -6.08 0.08
CA ALA A 51 -0.54 -6.66 1.10
C ALA A 51 -1.26 -7.64 2.03
N GLU A 52 -2.54 -7.42 2.34
CA GLU A 52 -3.37 -8.41 3.06
C GLU A 52 -3.54 -9.71 2.24
N VAL A 53 -3.60 -9.59 0.91
CA VAL A 53 -3.64 -10.74 0.00
C VAL A 53 -2.29 -11.47 -0.04
N ASP A 54 -1.20 -10.73 -0.18
CA ASP A 54 0.18 -11.23 -0.25
C ASP A 54 0.63 -11.90 1.04
N ALA A 55 0.27 -11.35 2.20
CA ALA A 55 0.59 -11.87 3.53
C ALA A 55 -0.11 -13.21 3.88
N GLY A 56 -0.80 -13.85 2.92
CA GLY A 56 -1.31 -15.22 3.05
C GLY A 56 -2.82 -15.39 2.94
N GLY A 57 -3.56 -14.40 2.42
CA GLY A 57 -5.02 -14.52 2.19
C GLY A 57 -5.40 -15.17 0.85
N ARG A 58 -4.56 -15.10 -0.18
CA ARG A 58 -4.77 -15.79 -1.47
C ARG A 58 -3.42 -16.10 -2.11
N ALA A 59 -3.28 -17.32 -2.62
CA ALA A 59 -2.13 -17.76 -3.39
C ALA A 59 -1.88 -16.82 -4.59
N GLY A 60 -0.92 -15.92 -4.42
CA GLY A 60 -0.47 -15.00 -5.46
C GLY A 60 0.94 -14.56 -5.10
N VAL A 61 1.91 -15.12 -5.81
CA VAL A 61 3.36 -14.87 -5.65
C VAL A 61 3.64 -13.36 -5.63
N PRO A 62 4.36 -12.82 -4.61
CA PRO A 62 4.93 -11.48 -4.73
C PRO A 62 5.93 -11.49 -5.89
N THR A 63 5.66 -10.67 -6.90
CA THR A 63 6.57 -10.44 -8.02
C THR A 63 7.52 -9.30 -7.67
N GLU A 64 8.82 -9.59 -7.78
CA GLU A 64 10.01 -8.72 -7.97
C GLU A 64 10.08 -7.36 -7.28
#